data_AF-A0A6L9JWE1-F1
#
_entry.id   AF-A0A6L9JWE1-F1
#
_cell.length_a   1.000
_cell.length_b   1.000
_cell.length_c   1.000
_cell.angle_alpha   90.00
_cell.angle_beta   90.00
_cell.angle_gamma   90.00
#
_symmetry.space_group_name_H-M   'P 1'
#
loop_
_entity.id
_entity.type
_entity.pdbx_description
1 polymer ?
#
loop_
_entity_poly.entity_id
_entity_poly.type
_entity_poly.pdbx_seq_one_letter_code
_entity_poly.pdbx_strand_id
1 'polypeptide(L)'
;MVYFRLFSHSLFVLTILMSWPVLAGEKDELATTLKQLDQVQASLERARVLAIQEGQADRFYFDYLRANRDLNIVREGINRYLTPSRAQPGISAAALDVTGQYRQERIR
;
A
#
# COMPACT_ATOMS: atom_id res chain seq x y z
N MET A 1 -19.64 10.12 -31.51
CA MET A 1 -19.56 9.06 -30.48
C MET A 1 -18.12 8.92 -29.99
N VAL A 2 -17.63 9.88 -29.19
CA VAL A 2 -16.27 9.92 -28.61
C VAL A 2 -16.32 10.37 -27.13
N TYR A 3 -17.47 10.32 -26.49
CA TYR A 3 -17.66 10.87 -25.13
C TYR A 3 -17.49 9.85 -23.98
N PHE A 4 -17.04 8.62 -24.26
CA PHE A 4 -16.95 7.56 -23.24
C PHE A 4 -15.53 7.28 -22.71
N ARG A 5 -14.49 7.98 -23.19
CA ARG A 5 -13.09 7.73 -22.76
C ARG A 5 -12.48 8.78 -21.83
N LEU A 6 -13.25 9.76 -21.35
CA LEU A 6 -12.74 10.81 -20.45
C LEU A 6 -13.34 10.83 -19.03
N PHE A 7 -14.36 10.04 -18.73
CA PHE A 7 -15.04 10.15 -17.43
C PHE A 7 -14.46 9.27 -16.30
N SER A 8 -13.64 8.25 -16.62
CA SER A 8 -13.12 7.34 -15.59
C SER A 8 -11.86 7.84 -14.87
N HIS A 9 -11.16 8.84 -15.43
CA HIS A 9 -9.91 9.36 -14.84
C HIS A 9 -10.15 10.56 -13.91
N SER A 10 -11.31 11.23 -14.00
CA SER A 10 -11.61 12.43 -13.22
C SER A 10 -12.05 12.15 -11.78
N LEU A 11 -12.49 10.93 -11.46
CA LEU A 11 -12.95 10.61 -10.10
C LEU A 11 -11.80 10.17 -9.18
N PHE A 12 -10.67 9.72 -9.73
CA PHE A 12 -9.56 9.15 -8.97
C PHE A 12 -8.60 10.20 -8.38
N VAL A 13 -8.56 11.40 -8.95
CA VAL A 13 -7.71 12.50 -8.45
C VAL A 13 -8.45 13.33 -7.38
N LEU A 14 -9.79 13.41 -7.44
CA LEU A 14 -10.57 14.23 -6.51
C LEU A 14 -10.64 13.64 -5.08
N THR A 15 -10.50 12.33 -4.91
CA THR A 15 -10.48 11.70 -3.58
C THR A 15 -9.12 11.77 -2.88
N ILE A 16 -8.03 12.02 -3.60
CA ILE A 16 -6.69 12.26 -3.01
C ILE A 16 -6.61 13.68 -2.41
N LEU A 17 -7.51 14.61 -2.82
CA LEU A 17 -7.49 16.02 -2.46
C LEU A 17 -8.43 16.44 -1.31
N MET A 18 -9.26 15.54 -0.79
CA MET A 18 -10.20 15.83 0.31
C MET A 18 -9.79 15.16 1.63
N SER A 19 -8.49 14.91 1.82
CA SER A 19 -7.93 14.64 3.15
C SER A 19 -7.50 15.98 3.74
N TRP A 20 -8.46 16.81 4.13
CA TRP A 20 -8.13 17.93 5.02
C TRP A 20 -7.80 17.35 6.39
N PRO A 21 -6.61 17.61 6.96
CA PRO A 21 -6.42 17.34 8.36
C PRO A 21 -7.30 18.35 9.08
N VAL A 22 -8.49 17.90 9.52
CA VAL A 22 -9.06 18.45 10.75
C VAL A 22 -7.95 18.30 11.78
N LEU A 23 -7.66 19.33 12.58
CA LEU A 23 -6.53 19.39 13.51
C LEU A 23 -6.54 18.18 14.47
N ALA A 24 -5.99 17.07 14.01
CA ALA A 24 -6.07 15.76 14.62
C ALA A 24 -4.75 15.53 15.36
N GLY A 25 -4.83 14.91 16.54
CA GLY A 25 -3.61 14.57 17.27
C GLY A 25 -2.76 13.59 16.46
N GLU A 26 -1.46 13.52 16.73
CA GLU A 26 -0.54 12.58 16.06
C GLU A 26 -1.09 11.15 16.01
N LYS A 27 -1.71 10.68 17.11
CA LYS A 27 -2.30 9.33 17.18
C LYS A 27 -3.50 9.14 16.25
N ASP A 28 -4.29 10.17 16.02
CA ASP A 28 -5.45 10.14 15.13
C ASP A 28 -5.00 10.14 13.66
N GLU A 29 -3.95 10.89 13.34
CA GLU A 29 -3.29 10.86 12.02
C GLU A 29 -2.69 9.48 11.73
N LEU A 30 -2.02 8.87 12.72
CA LEU A 30 -1.49 7.50 12.58
C LEU A 30 -2.60 6.45 12.48
N ALA A 31 -3.72 6.61 13.20
CA ALA A 31 -4.89 5.75 13.05
C ALA A 31 -5.52 5.89 11.65
N THR A 32 -5.51 7.09 11.08
CA THR A 32 -5.93 7.35 9.70
C THR A 32 -4.98 6.69 8.70
N THR A 33 -3.67 6.79 8.96
CA THR A 33 -2.63 6.14 8.14
C THR A 33 -2.83 4.63 8.08
N LEU A 34 -3.18 3.98 9.20
CA LEU A 34 -3.49 2.54 9.22
C LEU A 34 -4.62 2.17 8.26
N LYS A 35 -5.71 2.96 8.25
CA LYS A 35 -6.83 2.75 7.33
C LYS A 35 -6.43 2.96 5.86
N GLN A 36 -5.57 3.95 5.59
CA GLN A 36 -5.04 4.17 4.25
C GLN A 36 -4.17 3.00 3.79
N LEU A 37 -3.35 2.41 4.67
CA LEU A 37 -2.57 1.21 4.34
C LEU A 37 -3.48 0.02 3.97
N ASP A 38 -4.62 -0.15 4.63
CA ASP A 38 -5.62 -1.17 4.26
C ASP A 38 -6.19 -0.90 2.85
N GLN A 39 -6.49 0.36 2.54
CA GLN A 39 -6.96 0.77 1.21
C GLN A 39 -5.90 0.53 0.12
N VAL A 40 -4.63 0.77 0.42
CA VAL A 40 -3.49 0.48 -0.48
C VAL A 40 -3.35 -1.02 -0.70
N GLN A 41 -3.44 -1.85 0.35
CA GLN A 41 -3.40 -3.31 0.16
C GLN A 41 -4.55 -3.81 -0.72
N ALA A 42 -5.77 -3.30 -0.50
CA ALA A 42 -6.91 -3.65 -1.32
C ALA A 42 -6.73 -3.19 -2.79
N SER A 43 -6.08 -2.05 -3.04
CA SER A 43 -5.81 -1.58 -4.41
C SER A 43 -4.74 -2.43 -5.10
N LEU A 44 -3.69 -2.84 -4.37
CA LEU A 44 -2.68 -3.77 -4.87
C LEU A 44 -3.28 -5.13 -5.22
N GLU A 45 -4.19 -5.67 -4.41
CA GLU A 45 -4.86 -6.94 -4.74
C GLU A 45 -5.73 -6.82 -5.99
N ARG A 46 -6.48 -5.71 -6.14
CA ARG A 46 -7.22 -5.45 -7.39
C ARG A 46 -6.29 -5.38 -8.60
N ALA A 47 -5.17 -4.67 -8.47
CA ALA A 47 -4.17 -4.58 -9.53
C ALA A 47 -3.56 -5.95 -9.88
N ARG A 48 -3.30 -6.79 -8.88
CA ARG A 48 -2.84 -8.18 -9.07
C ARG A 48 -3.84 -9.00 -9.87
N VAL A 49 -5.12 -8.92 -9.52
CA VAL A 49 -6.19 -9.63 -10.23
C VAL A 49 -6.31 -9.16 -11.68
N LEU A 50 -6.15 -7.86 -11.94
CA LEU A 50 -6.11 -7.32 -13.31
C LEU A 50 -4.89 -7.83 -14.08
N ALA A 51 -3.70 -7.80 -13.49
CA ALA A 51 -2.47 -8.30 -14.12
C ALA A 51 -2.56 -9.79 -14.51
N ILE A 52 -3.20 -10.61 -13.67
CA ILE A 52 -3.45 -12.03 -13.97
C ILE A 52 -4.43 -12.18 -15.14
N GLN A 53 -5.49 -11.39 -15.19
CA GLN A 53 -6.50 -11.44 -16.26
C GLN A 53 -5.96 -10.98 -17.61
N GLU A 54 -5.10 -9.96 -17.63
CA GLU A 54 -4.47 -9.44 -18.85
C GLU A 54 -3.52 -10.47 -19.49
N GLY A 55 -3.08 -11.48 -18.75
CA GLY A 55 -2.34 -12.62 -19.28
C GLY A 55 -0.99 -12.25 -19.93
N GLN A 56 -0.52 -11.02 -19.73
CA GLN A 56 0.75 -10.57 -20.29
C GLN A 56 1.89 -11.22 -19.54
N ALA A 57 2.59 -12.14 -20.22
CA ALA A 57 3.86 -12.68 -19.76
C ALA A 57 4.97 -11.63 -19.98
N ASP A 58 4.83 -10.47 -19.36
CA ASP A 58 5.87 -9.45 -19.41
C ASP A 58 7.11 -10.00 -18.70
N ARG A 59 8.28 -9.67 -19.26
CA ARG A 59 9.58 -10.11 -18.72
C ARG A 59 9.74 -9.61 -17.29
N PHE A 60 9.20 -8.42 -17.02
CA PHE A 60 9.18 -7.81 -15.71
C PHE A 60 7.76 -7.75 -15.17
N TYR A 61 7.58 -8.06 -13.89
CA TYR A 61 6.29 -8.00 -13.23
C TYR A 61 6.42 -7.41 -11.82
N PHE A 62 5.30 -6.94 -11.28
CA PHE A 62 5.25 -6.40 -9.92
C PHE A 62 5.10 -7.53 -8.89
N ASP A 63 5.96 -7.52 -7.88
CA ASP A 63 5.97 -8.44 -6.74
C ASP A 63 4.95 -8.01 -5.69
N TYR A 64 3.70 -8.36 -5.92
CA TYR A 64 2.60 -8.07 -4.99
C TYR A 64 2.81 -8.70 -3.61
N LEU A 65 3.51 -9.84 -3.53
CA LEU A 65 3.77 -10.51 -2.25
C LEU A 65 4.75 -9.71 -1.41
N ARG A 66 5.84 -9.24 -2.02
CA ARG A 66 6.82 -8.39 -1.33
C ARG A 66 6.22 -7.04 -0.94
N ALA A 67 5.49 -6.39 -1.84
CA ALA A 67 4.83 -5.12 -1.51
C ALA A 67 3.84 -5.25 -0.34
N ASN A 68 3.04 -6.32 -0.29
CA ASN A 68 2.14 -6.57 0.83
C ASN A 68 2.89 -6.84 2.14
N ARG A 69 4.03 -7.54 2.08
CA ARG A 69 4.90 -7.76 3.25
C ARG A 69 5.42 -6.43 3.80
N ASP A 70 5.91 -5.56 2.94
CA ASP A 70 6.45 -4.25 3.34
C ASP A 70 5.37 -3.36 3.95
N LEU A 71 4.16 -3.35 3.39
CA LEU A 71 3.01 -2.66 3.98
C LEU A 71 2.63 -3.21 5.37
N ASN A 72 2.72 -4.53 5.57
CA ASN A 72 2.50 -5.13 6.89
C ASN A 72 3.58 -4.73 7.90
N ILE A 73 4.84 -4.63 7.47
CA ILE A 73 5.93 -4.16 8.34
C ILE A 73 5.66 -2.73 8.80
N VAL A 74 5.23 -1.84 7.89
CA VAL A 74 4.86 -0.46 8.24
C VAL A 74 3.67 -0.44 9.21
N ARG A 75 2.63 -1.22 8.93
CA ARG A 75 1.45 -1.35 9.80
C ARG A 75 1.82 -1.78 11.22
N GLU A 76 2.66 -2.81 11.35
CA GLU A 76 3.16 -3.29 12.64
C GLU A 76 4.00 -2.25 13.36
N GLY A 77 4.82 -1.47 12.63
CA GLY A 77 5.59 -0.37 13.20
C GLY A 77 4.70 0.71 13.82
N ILE A 78 3.66 1.14 13.09
CA ILE A 78 2.69 2.14 13.57
C ILE A 78 1.90 1.59 14.77
N ASN A 79 1.40 0.35 14.69
CA ASN A 79 0.68 -0.27 15.80
C ASN A 79 1.54 -0.36 17.06
N ARG A 80 2.80 -0.76 16.94
CA ARG A 80 3.73 -0.82 18.08
C ARG A 80 3.94 0.55 18.74
N TYR A 81 3.99 1.62 17.94
CA TYR A 81 4.10 2.97 18.47
C TYR A 81 2.81 3.42 19.19
N LEU A 82 1.65 3.13 18.61
CA LEU A 82 0.35 3.49 19.21
C LEU A 82 0.03 2.68 20.47
N THR A 83 0.46 1.42 20.52
CA THR A 83 0.30 0.50 21.66
C THR A 83 1.67 0.07 22.21
N PRO A 84 2.41 0.97 22.90
CA PRO A 84 3.72 0.63 23.41
C PRO A 84 3.60 -0.47 24.47
N SER A 85 4.17 -1.64 24.18
CA SER A 85 4.34 -2.69 25.18
C SER A 85 5.36 -2.24 26.22
N ARG A 86 5.16 -2.63 27.49
CA ARG A 86 6.14 -2.39 28.56
C ARG A 86 7.38 -3.30 28.46
N ALA A 87 7.36 -4.30 27.59
CA ALA A 87 8.52 -5.12 27.28
C ALA A 87 9.49 -4.37 26.34
N GLN A 88 10.80 -4.56 26.52
CA GLN A 88 11.83 -3.94 25.68
C GLN A 88 11.55 -4.25 24.19
N PRO A 89 11.32 -3.24 23.34
CA PRO A 89 11.02 -3.48 21.94
C PRO A 89 12.29 -3.95 21.21
N GLY A 90 12.35 -5.24 20.89
CA GLY A 90 13.33 -5.73 19.92
C GLY A 90 12.94 -5.24 18.52
N ILE A 91 13.89 -4.66 17.78
CA ILE A 91 13.68 -4.39 16.36
C ILE A 91 13.63 -5.75 15.65
N SER A 92 12.46 -6.13 15.14
CA SER A 92 12.32 -7.35 14.35
C SER A 92 13.17 -7.25 13.08
N ALA A 93 13.96 -8.29 12.78
CA ALA A 93 14.81 -8.33 11.58
C ALA A 93 14.06 -8.06 10.27
N ALA A 94 12.76 -8.39 10.21
CA ALA A 94 11.89 -8.07 9.09
C ALA A 94 11.78 -6.56 8.80
N ALA A 95 11.91 -5.68 9.80
CA ALA A 95 11.85 -4.23 9.60
C ALA A 95 13.07 -3.68 8.81
N LEU A 96 14.16 -4.44 8.74
CA LEU A 96 15.38 -4.06 8.03
C LEU A 96 15.36 -4.46 6.53
N ASP A 97 14.34 -5.19 6.07
CA ASP A 97 14.25 -5.75 4.70
C ASP A 97 13.28 -4.99 3.76
N VAL A 98 12.78 -3.83 4.19
CA VAL A 98 11.96 -2.97 3.32
C VAL A 98 12.88 -2.24 2.34
N THR A 99 12.98 -2.74 1.11
CA THR A 99 13.94 -2.25 0.10
C THR A 99 13.27 -1.50 -1.06
N GLY A 100 11.94 -1.61 -1.21
CA GLY A 100 11.23 -1.04 -2.35
C GLY A 100 11.47 -1.74 -3.70
N GLN A 101 12.23 -2.84 -3.71
CA GLN A 101 12.51 -3.62 -4.92
C GLN A 101 11.36 -4.58 -5.20
N TYR A 102 10.31 -4.06 -5.85
CA TYR A 102 9.11 -4.82 -6.22
C TYR A 102 9.10 -5.30 -7.66
N ARG A 103 10.14 -5.02 -8.46
CA ARG A 103 10.24 -5.56 -9.82
C ARG A 103 10.83 -6.97 -9.74
N GLN A 104 10.14 -7.94 -10.32
CA GLN A 104 10.66 -9.29 -10.53
C GLN A 104 10.81 -9.58 -12.02
N GLU A 105 11.72 -10.50 -12.34
CA GLU A 105 11.98 -10.94 -13.70
C GLU A 105 11.61 -12.42 -13.85
N ARG A 106 10.96 -12.80 -14.95
CA ARG A 106 10.76 -14.21 -15.27
C ARG A 106 12.04 -14.76 -15.89
N ILE A 107 12.77 -15.59 -15.14
CA ILE A 107 13.89 -16.35 -15.69
C ILE A 107 13.31 -17.39 -16.65
N ARG A 108 13.81 -17.39 -17.89
CA ARG A 108 13.34 -18.24 -18.98
C ARG A 108 13.83 -19.67 -18.85
#